data_AF-A0AAV4PCZ7-F1
#
_entry.id   AF-A0AAV4PCZ7-F1
#
_cell.length_a   1.000
_cell.length_b   1.000
_cell.length_c   1.000
_cell.angle_alpha   90.00
_cell.angle_beta   90.00
_cell.angle_gamma   90.00
#
_symmetry.space_group_name_H-M   'P 1'
#
loop_
_entity.id
_entity.type
_entity.pdbx_description
1 polymer ?
#
loop_
_entity_poly.entity_id
_entity_poly.type
_entity_poly.pdbx_seq_one_letter_code
_entity_poly.pdbx_strand_id
1 'polypeptide(L)'
;MDSYMYQSVGHNALDFYASAMELPMFQQIIEGKPVNQNFDYHPTEGDEVEDLYKLLKRVKDSIHVEGVSVGAIFSDYQRLRVENVCKRLDLQMLAYLWHRDQAELLQEMIDSKIHAIIIKVAALGLDPKIHLGMTLMEIQPHMHAMNEKLENKVVIHSNDAFAPVGYLKLKHITLSDKNV
;
A
#
# COMPACT_ATOMS: atom_id res chain seq x y z
N MET A 1 12.50 -8.32 3.65
CA MET A 1 11.32 -9.16 3.91
C MET A 1 10.45 -9.06 2.68
N ASP A 2 10.20 -10.19 2.03
CA ASP A 2 9.32 -10.27 0.86
C ASP A 2 7.93 -10.64 1.36
N SER A 3 7.09 -9.61 1.53
CA SER A 3 5.68 -9.74 1.91
C SER A 3 4.81 -9.39 0.72
N TYR A 4 3.72 -10.13 0.54
CA TYR A 4 2.68 -9.78 -0.43
C TYR A 4 1.57 -8.93 0.20
N MET A 5 1.47 -8.96 1.53
CA MET A 5 0.50 -8.16 2.29
C MET A 5 0.94 -6.71 2.50
N TYR A 6 2.21 -6.46 2.87
CA TYR A 6 2.59 -5.18 3.47
C TYR A 6 3.66 -4.43 2.67
N GLN A 7 3.49 -3.10 2.62
CA GLN A 7 4.52 -2.21 2.11
C GLN A 7 5.63 -2.02 3.14
N SER A 8 6.86 -2.39 2.77
CA SER A 8 8.03 -2.24 3.64
C SER A 8 8.78 -0.92 3.46
N VAL A 9 8.66 -0.25 2.31
CA VAL A 9 9.34 1.03 2.07
C VAL A 9 8.54 2.18 2.67
N GLY A 10 9.21 3.02 3.47
CA GLY A 10 8.61 4.21 4.09
C GLY A 10 7.92 3.96 5.44
N HIS A 11 7.96 2.74 6.00
CA HIS A 11 7.31 2.44 7.28
C HIS A 11 7.77 3.33 8.45
N ASN A 12 9.02 3.82 8.42
CA ASN A 12 9.55 4.77 9.41
C ASN A 12 8.80 6.12 9.43
N ALA A 13 7.99 6.42 8.43
CA ALA A 13 7.17 7.64 8.39
C ALA A 13 5.82 7.47 9.10
N LEU A 14 5.40 6.25 9.47
CA LEU A 14 4.07 5.98 10.01
C LEU A 14 3.82 6.71 11.34
N ASP A 15 4.82 6.76 12.21
CA ASP A 15 4.73 7.46 13.50
C ASP A 15 4.40 8.95 13.32
N PHE A 16 4.98 9.56 12.28
CA PHE A 16 4.74 10.96 11.94
C PHE A 16 3.30 11.18 11.43
N TYR A 17 2.74 10.23 10.67
CA TYR A 17 1.32 10.29 10.27
C TYR A 17 0.40 10.23 11.49
N ALA A 18 0.64 9.29 12.40
CA ALA A 18 -0.17 9.16 13.61
C ALA A 18 -0.10 10.43 14.48
N SER A 19 1.10 10.98 14.68
CA SER A 19 1.29 12.24 15.39
C SER A 19 0.63 13.43 14.69
N ALA A 20 0.74 13.55 13.37
CA ALA A 20 0.11 14.64 12.61
C ALA A 20 -1.42 14.55 12.58
N MET A 21 -1.98 13.35 12.70
CA MET A 21 -3.42 13.10 12.75
C MET A 21 -3.97 13.11 14.19
N GLU A 22 -3.10 13.15 15.19
CA GLU A 22 -3.46 13.01 16.62
C GLU A 22 -4.26 11.74 16.93
N LEU A 23 -3.92 10.64 16.24
CA LEU A 23 -4.59 9.34 16.39
C LEU A 23 -3.71 8.31 17.10
N PRO A 24 -4.30 7.38 17.87
CA PRO A 24 -3.56 6.27 18.44
C PRO A 24 -3.01 5.37 17.33
N MET A 25 -1.80 4.87 17.53
CA MET A 25 -1.13 3.99 16.58
C MET A 25 -0.78 2.67 17.24
N PHE A 26 -1.16 1.59 16.57
CA PHE A 26 -0.86 0.23 17.00
C PHE A 26 0.07 -0.40 15.96
N GLN A 27 1.20 -0.94 16.42
CA GLN A 27 2.17 -1.62 15.57
C GLN A 27 2.45 -3.02 16.09
N GLN A 28 2.79 -3.92 15.19
CA GLN A 28 3.25 -5.26 15.52
C GLN A 28 4.34 -5.67 14.53
N ILE A 29 5.37 -6.33 15.04
CA ILE A 29 6.38 -6.97 14.21
C ILE A 29 5.71 -8.14 13.48
N ILE A 30 5.96 -8.23 12.17
CA ILE A 30 5.55 -9.37 11.37
C ILE A 30 6.61 -10.46 11.56
N GLU A 31 6.18 -11.63 11.98
CA GLU A 31 7.03 -12.81 12.16
C GLU A 31 6.70 -13.88 11.11
N GLY A 32 5.44 -13.92 10.69
CA GLY A 32 4.93 -14.80 9.66
C GLY A 32 5.46 -14.49 8.26
N LYS A 33 5.25 -15.44 7.36
CA LYS A 33 5.63 -15.37 5.94
C LYS A 33 4.38 -15.54 5.06
N PRO A 34 4.41 -15.21 3.76
CA PRO A 34 3.31 -15.54 2.85
C PRO A 34 3.27 -17.06 2.58
N VAL A 35 2.74 -17.84 3.53
CA VAL A 35 2.72 -19.31 3.50
C VAL A 35 1.57 -19.80 2.65
N ASN A 36 0.34 -19.39 2.98
CA ASN A 36 -0.84 -19.71 2.19
C ASN A 36 -1.05 -18.60 1.17
N GLN A 37 -0.91 -18.95 -0.11
CA GLN A 37 -1.12 -18.04 -1.24
C GLN A 37 -2.39 -18.34 -2.06
N ASN A 38 -3.19 -19.32 -1.61
CA ASN A 38 -4.42 -19.71 -2.30
C ASN A 38 -5.49 -18.64 -2.18
N PHE A 39 -6.44 -18.60 -3.12
CA PHE A 39 -7.54 -17.63 -3.10
C PHE A 39 -8.41 -17.78 -1.84
N ASP A 40 -8.71 -19.02 -1.46
CA ASP A 40 -9.45 -19.41 -0.27
C ASP A 40 -8.54 -19.45 0.98
N TYR A 41 -8.33 -18.29 1.60
CA TYR A 41 -7.55 -18.25 2.85
C TYR A 41 -8.23 -19.05 3.95
N HIS A 42 -7.43 -19.82 4.66
CA HIS A 42 -7.76 -20.37 5.97
C HIS A 42 -6.61 -20.07 6.93
N PRO A 43 -6.88 -19.90 8.24
CA PRO A 43 -5.85 -19.63 9.23
C PRO A 43 -4.73 -20.64 9.11
N THR A 44 -3.51 -20.15 8.90
CA THR A 44 -2.33 -20.98 8.60
C THR A 44 -1.22 -20.61 9.57
N GLU A 45 -0.66 -21.60 10.26
CA GLU A 45 0.41 -21.38 11.23
C GLU A 45 1.65 -20.79 10.54
N GLY A 46 2.24 -19.74 11.15
CA GLY A 46 3.40 -19.04 10.59
C GLY A 46 3.09 -18.14 9.40
N ASP A 47 1.82 -17.91 9.07
CA ASP A 47 1.42 -17.03 7.98
C ASP A 47 1.32 -15.55 8.42
N GLU A 48 1.76 -14.64 7.56
CA GLU A 48 1.79 -13.19 7.82
C GLU A 48 0.41 -12.56 8.07
N VAL A 49 -0.68 -13.24 7.68
CA VAL A 49 -2.05 -12.82 7.90
C VAL A 49 -2.50 -13.06 9.34
N GLU A 50 -1.94 -14.07 10.02
CA GLU A 50 -2.24 -14.30 11.45
C GLU A 50 -1.62 -13.23 12.35
N ASP A 51 -0.55 -12.57 11.89
CA ASP A 51 0.01 -11.42 12.60
C ASP A 51 -0.92 -10.21 12.52
N LEU A 52 -1.58 -9.98 11.38
CA LEU A 52 -2.65 -8.98 11.27
C LEU A 52 -3.81 -9.30 12.20
N TYR A 53 -4.23 -10.56 12.27
CA TYR A 53 -5.29 -10.99 13.19
C TYR A 53 -4.95 -10.65 14.64
N LYS A 54 -3.74 -11.00 15.10
CA LYS A 54 -3.29 -10.66 16.47
C LYS A 54 -3.30 -9.15 16.71
N LEU A 55 -2.82 -8.36 15.75
CA LEU A 55 -2.80 -6.89 15.86
C LEU A 55 -4.21 -6.31 15.94
N LEU A 56 -5.09 -6.66 15.01
CA LEU A 56 -6.47 -6.14 14.98
C LEU A 56 -7.29 -6.59 16.18
N LYS A 57 -7.06 -7.81 16.68
CA LYS A 57 -7.66 -8.27 17.93
C LYS A 57 -7.26 -7.37 19.09
N ARG A 58 -5.96 -7.09 19.24
CA ARG A 58 -5.46 -6.19 20.28
C ARG A 58 -6.03 -4.78 20.16
N VAL A 59 -6.20 -4.27 18.94
CA VAL A 59 -6.86 -2.97 18.69
C VAL A 59 -8.31 -3.01 19.17
N LYS A 60 -9.09 -4.02 18.75
CA LYS A 60 -10.50 -4.20 19.15
C LYS A 60 -10.67 -4.33 20.67
N ASP A 61 -9.73 -4.99 21.34
CA ASP A 61 -9.72 -5.14 22.80
C ASP A 61 -9.32 -3.84 23.52
N SER A 62 -8.59 -2.93 22.85
CA SER A 62 -8.08 -1.68 23.43
C SER A 62 -9.00 -0.48 23.21
N ILE A 63 -9.69 -0.43 22.07
CA ILE A 63 -10.59 0.67 21.67
C ILE A 63 -11.83 0.12 20.97
N HIS A 64 -12.95 0.83 21.12
CA HIS A 64 -14.17 0.45 20.43
C HIS A 64 -14.06 0.76 18.93
N VAL A 65 -14.11 -0.30 18.12
CA VAL A 65 -14.10 -0.23 16.65
C VAL A 65 -15.08 -1.24 16.09
N GLU A 66 -15.77 -0.85 15.01
CA GLU A 66 -16.78 -1.68 14.34
C GLU A 66 -16.30 -2.14 12.95
N GLY A 67 -15.20 -1.57 12.45
CA GLY A 67 -14.71 -1.87 11.12
C GLY A 67 -13.26 -1.51 10.88
N VAL A 68 -12.75 -1.99 9.74
CA VAL A 68 -11.39 -1.81 9.26
C VAL A 68 -11.44 -1.27 7.85
N SER A 69 -10.91 -0.05 7.65
CA SER A 69 -10.70 0.51 6.30
C SER A 69 -9.37 0.02 5.73
N VAL A 70 -9.38 -0.45 4.48
CA VAL A 70 -8.19 -0.98 3.80
C VAL A 70 -7.85 -0.17 2.56
N GLY A 71 -6.56 0.06 2.35
CA GLY A 71 -6.03 0.74 1.16
C GLY A 71 -5.76 -0.18 -0.04
N ALA A 72 -6.36 -1.38 -0.09
CA ALA A 72 -6.19 -2.28 -1.22
C ALA A 72 -6.89 -1.71 -2.46
N ILE A 73 -6.15 -1.49 -3.54
CA ILE A 73 -6.69 -0.91 -4.79
C ILE A 73 -7.02 -2.01 -5.80
N PHE A 74 -6.03 -2.79 -6.25
CA PHE A 74 -6.25 -3.83 -7.27
C PHE A 74 -6.03 -5.26 -6.75
N SER A 75 -5.34 -5.43 -5.62
CA SER A 75 -4.93 -6.74 -5.13
C SER A 75 -6.07 -7.49 -4.43
N ASP A 76 -6.60 -8.51 -5.12
CA ASP A 76 -7.56 -9.45 -4.52
C ASP A 76 -6.93 -10.23 -3.37
N TYR A 77 -5.64 -10.57 -3.47
CA TYR A 77 -4.90 -11.25 -2.41
C TYR A 77 -5.00 -10.47 -1.09
N GLN A 78 -4.62 -9.19 -1.10
CA GLN A 78 -4.67 -8.35 0.10
C GLN A 78 -6.09 -8.23 0.64
N ARG A 79 -7.07 -7.94 -0.24
CA ARG A 79 -8.47 -7.79 0.17
C ARG A 79 -9.00 -9.04 0.86
N LEU A 80 -8.84 -10.21 0.25
CA LEU A 80 -9.40 -11.46 0.76
C LEU A 80 -8.77 -11.87 2.10
N ARG A 81 -7.48 -11.58 2.32
CA ARG A 81 -6.82 -11.82 3.60
C ARG A 81 -7.36 -10.92 4.71
N VAL A 82 -7.49 -9.62 4.44
CA VAL A 82 -8.08 -8.71 5.44
C VAL A 82 -9.54 -9.04 5.69
N GLU A 83 -10.30 -9.40 4.65
CA GLU A 83 -11.70 -9.84 4.77
C GLU A 83 -11.83 -11.05 5.69
N ASN A 84 -10.95 -12.06 5.53
CA ASN A 84 -10.95 -13.23 6.39
C ASN A 84 -10.70 -12.86 7.87
N VAL A 85 -9.70 -12.02 8.13
CA VAL A 85 -9.38 -11.55 9.49
C VAL A 85 -10.55 -10.77 10.09
N CYS A 86 -11.14 -9.83 9.33
CA CYS A 86 -12.26 -9.02 9.78
C CYS A 86 -13.50 -9.88 10.10
N LYS A 87 -13.81 -10.87 9.24
CA LYS A 87 -14.90 -11.84 9.50
C LYS A 87 -14.71 -12.59 10.81
N ARG A 88 -13.50 -13.06 11.09
CA ARG A 88 -13.18 -13.79 12.34
C ARG A 88 -13.26 -12.91 13.57
N LEU A 89 -12.99 -11.62 13.43
CA LEU A 89 -13.03 -10.65 14.52
C LEU A 89 -14.37 -9.95 14.65
N ASP A 90 -15.38 -10.26 13.82
CA ASP A 90 -16.64 -9.54 13.77
C ASP A 90 -16.42 -8.03 13.60
N LEU A 91 -15.72 -7.68 12.52
CA LEU A 91 -15.44 -6.31 12.08
C LEU A 91 -15.90 -6.14 10.63
N GLN A 92 -16.52 -4.99 10.32
CA GLN A 92 -16.88 -4.64 8.96
C GLN A 92 -15.64 -4.19 8.18
N MET A 93 -15.30 -4.89 7.10
CA MET A 93 -14.25 -4.43 6.19
C MET A 93 -14.80 -3.34 5.25
N LEU A 94 -14.04 -2.26 5.07
CA LEU A 94 -14.33 -1.15 4.17
C LEU A 94 -13.20 -1.04 3.13
N ALA A 95 -13.46 -1.46 1.90
CA ALA A 95 -12.48 -1.48 0.82
C ALA A 95 -12.88 -0.53 -0.32
N TYR A 96 -13.01 0.77 -0.02
CA TYR A 96 -13.57 1.78 -0.92
C TYR A 96 -12.80 1.97 -2.23
N LEU A 97 -11.51 1.66 -2.24
CA LEU A 97 -10.64 1.86 -3.40
C LEU A 97 -10.53 0.61 -4.29
N TRP A 98 -11.12 -0.51 -3.86
CA TRP A 98 -10.92 -1.79 -4.53
C TRP A 98 -11.63 -1.84 -5.90
N HIS A 99 -10.90 -2.20 -6.95
CA HIS A 99 -11.33 -2.19 -8.36
C HIS A 99 -11.90 -0.84 -8.84
N ARG A 100 -11.56 0.27 -8.18
CA ARG A 100 -11.72 1.60 -8.76
C ARG A 100 -10.84 1.72 -10.01
N ASP A 101 -11.27 2.53 -10.98
CA ASP A 101 -10.43 2.91 -12.11
C ASP A 101 -9.18 3.65 -11.60
N GLN A 102 -8.00 3.21 -12.03
CA GLN A 102 -6.74 3.71 -11.49
C GLN A 102 -6.40 5.11 -12.01
N ALA A 103 -6.80 5.44 -13.24
CA ALA A 103 -6.59 6.75 -13.83
C ALA A 103 -7.48 7.79 -13.16
N GLU A 104 -8.75 7.45 -12.92
CA GLU A 104 -9.70 8.27 -12.16
C GLU A 104 -9.22 8.47 -10.72
N LEU A 105 -8.82 7.40 -10.03
CA LEU A 105 -8.33 7.49 -8.65
C LEU A 105 -7.09 8.38 -8.53
N LEU A 106 -6.14 8.27 -9.47
CA LEU A 106 -4.96 9.14 -9.51
C LEU A 106 -5.35 10.61 -9.70
N GLN A 107 -6.29 10.89 -10.61
CA GLN A 107 -6.79 12.24 -10.84
C GLN A 107 -7.50 12.80 -9.60
N GLU A 108 -8.35 12.01 -8.93
CA GLU A 108 -9.03 12.41 -7.70
C GLU A 108 -8.06 12.78 -6.57
N MET A 109 -6.95 12.04 -6.42
CA MET A 109 -5.91 12.36 -5.43
C MET A 109 -5.24 13.72 -5.72
N ILE A 110 -4.98 14.00 -7.00
CA ILE A 110 -4.41 15.27 -7.45
C ILE A 110 -5.40 16.42 -7.22
N ASP A 111 -6.66 16.24 -7.61
CA ASP A 111 -7.72 17.24 -7.46
C ASP A 111 -8.02 17.53 -5.98
N SER A 112 -7.87 16.52 -5.12
CA SER A 112 -7.94 16.64 -3.65
C SER A 112 -6.72 17.33 -3.03
N LYS A 113 -5.75 17.77 -3.84
CA LYS A 113 -4.51 18.45 -3.43
C LYS A 113 -3.67 17.61 -2.47
N ILE A 114 -3.71 16.28 -2.62
CA ILE A 114 -2.85 15.38 -1.85
C ILE A 114 -1.41 15.56 -2.36
N HIS A 115 -0.54 16.11 -1.52
CA HIS A 115 0.89 16.22 -1.81
C HIS A 115 1.62 14.91 -1.49
N ALA A 116 1.44 13.91 -2.35
CA ALA A 116 2.08 12.60 -2.24
C ALA A 116 3.33 12.51 -3.11
N ILE A 117 4.40 11.94 -2.55
CA ILE A 117 5.73 11.82 -3.17
C ILE A 117 6.04 10.35 -3.46
N ILE A 118 6.57 10.07 -4.66
CA ILE A 118 7.00 8.74 -5.06
C ILE A 118 8.29 8.36 -4.33
N ILE A 119 8.18 7.42 -3.38
CA ILE A 119 9.32 6.94 -2.59
C ILE A 119 9.86 5.58 -3.04
N LYS A 120 9.20 4.89 -3.97
CA LYS A 120 9.62 3.61 -4.54
C LYS A 120 9.15 3.49 -5.98
N VAL A 121 10.01 2.98 -6.84
CA VAL A 121 9.65 2.50 -8.17
C VAL A 121 10.19 1.08 -8.37
N ALA A 122 9.43 0.24 -9.06
CA ALA A 122 9.79 -1.16 -9.32
C ALA A 122 9.07 -1.69 -10.57
N ALA A 123 8.86 -0.84 -11.57
CA ALA A 123 8.14 -1.17 -12.79
C ALA A 123 8.97 -0.81 -14.02
N LEU A 124 8.86 -1.63 -15.08
CA LEU A 124 9.49 -1.32 -16.36
C LEU A 124 8.93 0.00 -16.89
N GLY A 125 9.80 0.88 -17.38
CA GLY A 125 9.43 2.23 -17.83
C GLY A 125 9.54 3.31 -16.75
N LEU A 126 9.75 2.94 -15.47
CA LEU A 126 10.09 3.89 -14.41
C LEU A 126 11.59 3.90 -14.13
N ASP A 127 12.29 4.97 -14.50
CA ASP A 127 13.67 5.21 -14.06
C ASP A 127 13.71 5.75 -12.61
N PRO A 128 14.34 5.06 -11.64
CA PRO A 128 14.48 5.55 -10.28
C PRO A 128 15.22 6.89 -10.14
N LYS A 129 16.15 7.22 -11.05
CA LYS A 129 16.89 8.49 -11.01
C LYS A 129 16.05 9.68 -11.43
N ILE A 130 15.00 9.43 -12.19
CA ILE A 130 14.09 10.45 -12.72
C ILE A 130 12.85 10.55 -11.83
N HIS A 131 12.22 9.41 -11.54
CA HIS A 131 10.86 9.39 -10.98
C HIS A 131 10.79 9.37 -9.45
N LEU A 132 11.85 8.95 -8.75
CA LEU A 132 11.85 9.04 -7.29
C LEU A 132 11.87 10.50 -6.85
N GLY A 133 11.01 10.85 -5.89
CA GLY A 133 10.89 12.21 -5.37
C GLY A 133 9.91 13.09 -6.14
N MET A 134 9.43 12.65 -7.31
CA MET A 134 8.32 13.32 -7.99
C MET A 134 7.04 13.22 -7.17
N THR A 135 6.20 14.24 -7.27
CA THR A 135 4.83 14.23 -6.78
C THR A 135 3.91 13.43 -7.69
N LEU A 136 2.72 13.05 -7.21
CA LEU A 136 1.69 12.43 -8.06
C LEU A 136 1.33 13.29 -9.27
N MET A 137 1.25 14.61 -9.10
CA MET A 137 0.97 15.54 -10.19
C MET A 137 2.07 15.54 -11.25
N GLU A 138 3.34 15.54 -10.84
CA GLU A 138 4.47 15.56 -11.77
C GLU A 138 4.61 14.26 -12.56
N ILE A 139 4.36 13.11 -11.92
CA ILE A 139 4.54 11.80 -12.55
C ILE A 139 3.32 11.37 -13.38
N GLN A 140 2.15 11.98 -13.17
CA GLN A 140 0.88 11.59 -13.80
C GLN A 140 0.97 11.46 -15.33
N PRO A 141 1.51 12.43 -16.10
CA PRO A 141 1.57 12.32 -17.56
C PRO A 141 2.36 11.09 -18.02
N HIS A 142 3.43 10.74 -17.30
CA HIS A 142 4.23 9.55 -17.57
C HIS A 142 3.46 8.27 -17.28
N MET A 143 2.71 8.24 -16.17
CA MET A 143 1.87 7.08 -15.81
C MET A 143 0.77 6.81 -16.84
N HIS A 144 0.08 7.85 -17.34
CA HIS A 144 -0.92 7.68 -18.40
C HIS A 144 -0.29 7.17 -19.69
N ALA A 145 0.83 7.76 -20.13
CA ALA A 145 1.54 7.31 -21.33
C ALA A 145 2.06 5.87 -21.20
N MET A 146 2.45 5.44 -20.01
CA MET A 146 2.80 4.04 -19.73
C MET A 146 1.58 3.12 -19.84
N ASN A 147 0.44 3.50 -19.25
CA ASN A 147 -0.78 2.70 -19.28
C ASN A 147 -1.29 2.51 -20.72
N GLU A 148 -1.35 3.58 -21.51
CA GLU A 148 -1.74 3.53 -22.92
C GLU A 148 -0.83 2.59 -23.74
N LYS A 149 0.49 2.59 -23.48
CA LYS A 149 1.43 1.69 -24.17
C LYS A 149 1.25 0.23 -23.79
N LEU A 150 0.85 -0.04 -22.54
CA LEU A 150 0.60 -1.40 -22.05
C LEU A 150 -0.74 -1.95 -22.58
N GLU A 151 -1.77 -1.10 -22.64
CA GLU A 151 -3.06 -1.44 -23.26
C GLU A 151 -2.93 -1.68 -24.76
N ASN A 152 -2.10 -0.88 -25.45
CA ASN A 152 -1.74 -1.05 -26.85
C ASN A 152 -0.65 -2.13 -27.06
N LYS A 153 -0.82 -3.32 -26.45
CA LYS A 153 -0.08 -4.59 -26.65
C LYS A 153 1.27 -4.49 -27.40
N VAL A 154 2.25 -3.76 -26.87
CA VAL A 154 3.65 -3.95 -27.30
C VAL A 154 4.23 -5.08 -26.47
N VAL A 155 4.11 -6.31 -26.98
CA VAL A 155 4.76 -7.49 -26.40
C VAL A 155 6.25 -7.43 -26.75
N ILE A 156 7.06 -6.93 -25.81
CA ILE A 156 8.51 -6.94 -25.93
C ILE A 156 8.99 -8.37 -25.60
N HIS A 157 9.37 -9.15 -26.63
CA HIS A 157 10.01 -10.46 -26.50
C HIS A 157 11.51 -10.31 -26.13
N SER A 158 11.79 -9.73 -24.98
CA SER A 158 13.14 -9.71 -24.41
C SER A 158 13.13 -10.45 -23.07
N ASN A 159 13.92 -11.52 -22.97
CA ASN A 159 14.16 -12.26 -21.72
C ASN A 159 15.04 -11.46 -20.72
N ASP A 160 15.48 -10.25 -21.08
CA ASP A 160 16.43 -9.43 -20.31
C ASP A 160 15.81 -8.12 -19.78
N ALA A 161 14.48 -8.02 -19.72
CA ALA A 161 13.81 -6.83 -19.18
C ALA A 161 13.87 -6.80 -17.64
N PHE A 162 15.01 -6.37 -17.08
CA PHE A 162 15.09 -6.07 -15.65
C PHE A 162 14.39 -4.73 -15.36
N ALA A 163 13.24 -4.77 -14.67
CA ALA A 163 12.60 -3.56 -14.18
C ALA A 163 13.52 -2.92 -13.13
N PRO A 164 14.02 -1.69 -13.33
CA PRO A 164 14.87 -1.06 -12.34
C PRO A 164 14.06 -0.81 -11.06
N VAL A 165 14.62 -1.27 -9.93
CA VAL A 165 14.04 -1.07 -8.60
C VAL A 165 14.84 -0.02 -7.86
N GLY A 166 14.15 0.97 -7.30
CA GLY A 166 14.77 1.97 -6.46
C GLY A 166 13.79 2.52 -5.43
N TYR A 167 14.33 3.04 -4.34
CA TYR A 167 13.54 3.68 -3.29
C TYR A 167 14.31 4.79 -2.60
N LEU A 168 13.58 5.76 -2.04
CA LEU A 168 14.12 6.81 -1.22
C LEU A 168 14.32 6.30 0.21
N LYS A 169 15.55 6.45 0.72
CA LYS A 169 15.85 6.24 2.13
C LYS A 169 15.66 7.56 2.89
N LEU A 170 14.52 7.68 3.58
CA LEU A 170 14.24 8.83 4.44
C LEU A 170 15.24 8.84 5.61
N LYS A 171 16.06 9.88 5.69
CA LYS A 171 17.10 10.03 6.74
C LYS A 171 16.63 10.87 7.92
N HIS A 172 15.79 11.86 7.65
CA HIS A 172 15.28 12.80 8.64
C HIS A 172 13.86 13.19 8.23
N ILE A 173 12.93 13.17 9.18
CA ILE A 173 11.53 13.52 9.00
C ILE A 173 11.14 14.37 10.21
N THR A 174 10.44 15.47 9.98
CA THR A 174 9.91 16.35 11.02
C THR A 174 8.48 16.73 10.67
N LEU A 175 7.65 16.91 11.70
CA LEU A 175 6.37 17.56 11.53
C LEU A 175 6.54 19.07 11.56
N SER A 176 5.75 19.74 10.76
CA SER A 176 5.61 21.18 10.75
C SER A 176 4.12 21.50 10.70
N ASP A 177 3.68 22.48 11.47
CA ASP A 177 2.33 23.00 11.34
C ASP A 177 2.12 23.50 9.91
N LYS A 178 0.89 23.32 9.41
CA LYS A 178 0.52 23.94 8.14
C LYS A 178 0.49 25.44 8.39
N ASN A 179 1.33 26.20 7.70
CA ASN A 179 1.19 27.65 7.66
C ASN A 179 -0.21 27.96 7.11
N VAL A 180 -1.10 28.44 7.99
CA VAL A 180 -2.47 28.87 7.64
C VAL A 180 -2.41 30.22 6.95
#